data_AF-A0A914GGR3-F1
#
_entry.id   AF-A0A914GGR3-F1
#
_cell.length_a   1.000
_cell.length_b   1.000
_cell.length_c   1.000
_cell.angle_alpha   90.00
_cell.angle_beta   90.00
_cell.angle_gamma   90.00
#
_symmetry.space_group_name_H-M   'P 1'
#
loop_
_entity.id
_entity.type
_entity.pdbx_description
1 polymer ?
#
loop_
_entity_poly.entity_id
_entity_poly.type
_entity_poly.pdbx_seq_one_letter_code
_entity_poly.pdbx_strand_id
1 'polypeptide(L)'
;MLKIAILILFSSFFTLSYGTPDQPELTFESLYKYGKRSYTDKDWHDCVGFMLRAIEDYHYYREETFWCREKCEKQVNESPAEILALPDHSFVKMGIAFGTAQKALCLLRCRIDKFTEQRPPMSNYDVYEEFQDRKPYHYLQFCYWKLGDIKNAVKSAFTFLIARPGDIDTIANLDFYREQKGFDKSFMIDALQMDYERYYMSATQAYEDGDWLKCVEHFDLSLNAFFKEEKKCRMMCEDYLDWGTMQGDNPEMSIVMTSIYTSVLRCKTNCIEVLSKVNGHKIKNFLSSYFEYLHVCQFNLQRGRDAAQSVANSLLLDKKNIVMRRNRLFYANQYEKEELFQPSEDILEFYKRFVVEQRFIKFVDDRFRYVDGVLPTEQADDRKPFSVEVELTDDFDYNLITQNILSKKECKILHTSAQLSFDASSFIPHLLDEISIRITQRYGSKPMFHSLTCQTESEKSGCERGAFVISVDEERCSAILSDIFNGCAIVFCI
;
A
#
# COMPACT_ATOMS: atom_id res chain seq x y z
N MET A 1 24.98 57.31 -35.95
CA MET A 1 25.10 55.83 -35.96
C MET A 1 24.89 55.33 -34.54
N LEU A 2 23.66 54.92 -34.22
CA LEU A 2 23.28 54.37 -32.92
C LEU A 2 22.79 52.94 -33.19
N LYS A 3 23.54 51.92 -32.76
CA LYS A 3 23.11 50.52 -32.89
C LYS A 3 22.57 50.04 -31.55
N ILE A 4 21.26 49.79 -31.53
CA ILE A 4 20.52 49.13 -30.45
C ILE A 4 20.80 47.62 -30.59
N ALA A 5 21.33 46.99 -29.54
CA ALA A 5 21.43 45.54 -29.45
C ALA A 5 20.19 45.00 -28.71
N ILE A 6 19.40 44.19 -29.41
CA ILE A 6 18.23 43.48 -28.86
C ILE A 6 18.76 42.21 -28.17
N LEU A 7 18.57 42.11 -26.86
CA LEU A 7 18.77 40.89 -26.10
C LEU A 7 17.54 39.99 -26.27
N ILE A 8 17.71 38.83 -26.93
CA ILE A 8 16.71 37.77 -26.99
C ILE A 8 16.93 36.86 -25.79
N LEU A 9 15.99 36.90 -24.84
CA LEU A 9 15.88 35.93 -23.75
C LEU A 9 15.34 34.61 -24.31
N PHE A 10 16.20 33.60 -24.42
CA PHE A 10 15.77 32.22 -24.63
C PHE A 10 15.24 31.67 -23.31
N SER A 11 13.91 31.49 -23.22
CA SER A 11 13.30 30.67 -22.17
C SER A 11 13.52 29.19 -22.50
N SER A 12 14.41 28.56 -21.75
CA SER A 12 14.57 27.10 -21.75
C SER A 12 13.36 26.45 -21.09
N PHE A 13 12.37 26.07 -21.89
CA PHE A 13 11.42 25.04 -21.51
C PHE A 13 12.19 23.72 -21.45
N PHE A 14 12.46 23.23 -20.24
CA PHE A 14 12.84 21.83 -20.03
C PHE A 14 11.62 20.97 -20.30
N THR A 15 11.49 20.48 -21.53
CA THR A 15 10.75 19.25 -21.80
C THR A 15 11.60 18.09 -21.32
N LEU A 16 11.17 17.39 -20.26
CA LEU A 16 11.70 16.07 -19.94
C LEU A 16 11.38 15.15 -21.12
N SER A 17 12.38 14.90 -21.95
CA SER A 17 12.36 13.84 -22.96
C SER A 17 13.06 12.62 -22.37
N TYR A 18 12.30 11.55 -22.12
CA TYR A 18 12.84 10.24 -21.77
C TYR A 18 12.31 9.21 -22.80
N GLY A 19 13.22 8.74 -23.68
CA GLY A 19 13.26 7.51 -24.50
C GLY A 19 12.01 7.02 -25.29
N THR A 20 12.06 6.59 -26.55
CA THR A 20 13.16 6.03 -27.38
C THR A 20 12.92 6.37 -28.86
N PRO A 21 13.74 7.21 -29.55
CA PRO A 21 13.40 7.70 -30.89
C PRO A 21 13.86 6.84 -32.07
N ASP A 22 14.69 5.82 -31.89
CA ASP A 22 15.37 5.21 -33.04
C ASP A 22 14.48 4.27 -33.87
N GLN A 23 13.52 3.57 -33.24
CA GLN A 23 12.61 2.61 -33.89
C GLN A 23 11.26 2.52 -33.15
N PRO A 24 10.37 3.52 -33.29
CA PRO A 24 9.11 3.59 -32.54
C PRO A 24 8.13 2.45 -32.87
N GLU A 25 8.32 1.77 -34.02
CA GLU A 25 7.48 0.66 -34.48
C GLU A 25 7.70 -0.63 -33.68
N LEU A 26 8.85 -0.74 -32.99
CA LEU A 26 9.16 -1.90 -32.17
C LEU A 26 8.59 -1.72 -30.76
N THR A 27 7.40 -2.27 -30.56
CA THR A 27 6.73 -2.27 -29.25
C THR A 27 7.45 -3.16 -28.24
N PHE A 28 7.22 -2.91 -26.94
CA PHE A 28 7.72 -3.74 -25.85
C PHE A 28 7.32 -5.21 -26.01
N GLU A 29 6.16 -5.49 -26.61
CA GLU A 29 5.69 -6.84 -26.92
C GLU A 29 6.60 -7.54 -27.93
N SER A 30 6.98 -6.82 -28.99
CA SER A 30 7.86 -7.33 -30.04
C SER A 30 9.29 -7.49 -29.53
N LEU A 31 9.81 -6.48 -28.83
CA LEU A 31 11.14 -6.50 -28.23
C LEU A 31 11.27 -7.62 -27.20
N TYR A 32 10.26 -7.81 -26.35
CA TYR A 32 10.24 -8.88 -25.37
C TYR A 32 10.23 -10.26 -26.04
N LYS A 33 9.47 -10.42 -27.13
CA LYS A 33 9.48 -11.64 -27.93
C LYS A 33 10.85 -11.93 -28.54
N TYR A 34 11.55 -10.91 -29.04
CA TYR A 34 12.93 -11.06 -29.52
C TYR A 34 13.90 -11.43 -28.40
N GLY A 35 13.81 -10.77 -27.24
CA GLY A 35 14.61 -11.12 -26.07
C GLY A 35 14.41 -12.57 -25.61
N LYS A 36 13.16 -13.07 -25.60
CA LYS A 36 12.86 -14.47 -25.26
C LYS A 36 13.46 -15.46 -26.27
N ARG A 37 13.49 -15.10 -27.56
CA ARG A 37 14.15 -15.90 -28.60
C ARG A 37 15.66 -15.91 -28.40
N SER A 38 16.29 -14.74 -28.24
CA SER A 38 17.73 -14.63 -27.97
C SER A 38 18.14 -15.40 -26.71
N TYR A 39 17.33 -15.37 -25.64
CA TYR A 39 17.53 -16.21 -24.46
C TYR A 39 17.53 -17.71 -24.80
N THR A 40 16.56 -18.16 -25.60
CA THR A 40 16.43 -19.56 -26.02
C THR A 40 17.59 -20.00 -26.91
N ASP A 41 18.01 -19.11 -27.82
CA ASP A 41 19.10 -19.32 -28.77
C ASP A 41 20.49 -19.15 -28.12
N LYS A 42 20.53 -18.78 -26.83
CA LYS A 42 21.76 -18.52 -26.05
C LYS A 42 22.58 -17.35 -26.58
N ASP A 43 21.94 -16.42 -27.29
CA ASP A 43 22.52 -15.13 -27.62
C ASP A 43 22.30 -14.17 -26.45
N TRP A 44 23.26 -14.18 -25.52
CA TRP A 44 23.15 -13.44 -24.27
C TRP A 44 23.26 -11.93 -24.46
N HIS A 45 24.03 -11.47 -25.45
CA HIS A 45 24.17 -10.04 -25.75
C HIS A 45 22.85 -9.47 -26.28
N ASP A 46 22.25 -10.14 -27.27
CA ASP A 46 20.95 -9.72 -27.81
C ASP A 46 19.83 -9.92 -26.80
N CYS A 47 19.87 -10.97 -25.95
CA CYS A 47 18.93 -11.11 -24.86
C CYS A 47 18.90 -9.87 -23.95
N VAL A 48 20.07 -9.41 -23.48
CA VAL A 48 20.17 -8.21 -22.65
C VAL A 48 19.65 -6.99 -23.41
N GLY A 49 20.12 -6.79 -24.65
CA GLY A 49 19.75 -5.64 -25.47
C GLY A 49 18.24 -5.53 -25.70
N PHE A 50 17.60 -6.62 -26.13
CA PHE A 50 16.17 -6.63 -26.38
C PHE A 50 15.34 -6.52 -25.10
N MET A 51 15.75 -7.15 -24.00
CA MET A 51 15.03 -7.07 -22.72
C MET A 51 15.05 -5.65 -22.15
N LEU A 52 16.21 -4.98 -22.16
CA LEU A 52 16.30 -3.59 -21.69
C LEU A 52 15.47 -2.64 -22.55
N ARG A 53 15.55 -2.75 -23.88
CA ARG A 53 14.72 -1.94 -24.79
C ARG A 53 13.23 -2.20 -24.57
N ALA A 54 12.84 -3.44 -24.29
CA ALA A 54 11.45 -3.76 -24.00
C ALA A 54 10.97 -3.10 -22.71
N ILE A 55 11.80 -3.09 -21.65
CA ILE A 55 11.51 -2.40 -20.39
C ILE A 55 11.37 -0.89 -20.61
N GLU A 56 12.28 -0.27 -21.38
CA GLU A 56 12.21 1.15 -21.71
C GLU A 56 10.92 1.52 -22.47
N ASP A 57 10.56 0.77 -23.51
CA ASP A 57 9.33 1.03 -24.27
C ASP A 57 8.06 0.79 -23.44
N TYR A 58 8.08 -0.22 -22.55
CA TYR A 58 6.99 -0.44 -21.61
C TYR A 58 6.78 0.73 -20.65
N HIS A 59 7.88 1.30 -20.11
CA HIS A 59 7.80 2.51 -19.29
C HIS A 59 7.22 3.68 -20.08
N TYR A 60 7.66 3.90 -21.32
CA TYR A 60 7.06 4.91 -22.19
C TYR A 60 5.56 4.69 -22.37
N TYR A 61 5.12 3.47 -22.73
CA TYR A 61 3.71 3.15 -22.92
C TYR A 61 2.89 3.48 -21.67
N ARG A 62 3.41 3.13 -20.50
CA ARG A 62 2.77 3.40 -19.21
C ARG A 62 2.70 4.89 -18.89
N GLU A 63 3.78 5.64 -19.09
CA GLU A 63 3.80 7.09 -18.85
C GLU A 63 2.85 7.83 -19.80
N GLU A 64 2.80 7.47 -21.08
CA GLU A 64 1.89 8.09 -22.03
C GLU A 64 0.41 7.76 -21.74
N THR A 65 0.14 6.51 -21.33
CA THR A 65 -1.19 6.11 -20.89
C THR A 65 -1.62 6.90 -19.65
N PHE A 66 -0.73 7.01 -18.65
CA PHE A 66 -0.96 7.81 -17.46
C PHE A 66 -1.19 9.29 -17.80
N TRP A 67 -0.33 9.86 -18.65
CA TRP A 67 -0.43 11.25 -19.08
C TRP A 67 -1.76 11.56 -19.76
N CYS A 68 -2.22 10.68 -20.67
CA CYS A 68 -3.53 10.83 -21.29
C CYS A 68 -4.66 10.84 -20.27
N ARG A 69 -4.61 9.92 -19.29
CA ARG A 69 -5.62 9.83 -18.24
C ARG A 69 -5.62 11.06 -17.34
N GLU A 70 -4.45 11.51 -16.90
CA GLU A 70 -4.31 12.68 -16.04
C GLU A 70 -4.75 13.97 -16.75
N LYS A 71 -4.33 14.15 -18.01
CA LYS A 71 -4.74 15.29 -18.84
C LYS A 71 -6.26 15.33 -19.00
N CYS A 72 -6.87 14.21 -19.38
CA CYS A 72 -8.30 14.16 -19.66
C CYS A 72 -9.16 14.29 -18.41
N GLU A 73 -8.69 13.82 -17.24
CA GLU A 73 -9.34 14.09 -15.96
C GLU A 73 -9.41 15.60 -15.68
N LYS A 74 -8.33 16.35 -15.95
CA LYS A 74 -8.25 17.80 -15.69
C LYS A 74 -8.99 18.65 -16.73
N GLN A 75 -9.18 18.16 -17.96
CA GLN A 75 -9.82 18.91 -19.05
C GLN A 75 -11.34 18.91 -18.98
N VAL A 76 -11.92 17.97 -18.25
CA VAL A 76 -13.36 17.88 -18.07
C VAL A 76 -13.77 18.97 -17.09
N ASN A 77 -14.34 20.05 -17.62
CA ASN A 77 -14.83 21.18 -16.82
C ASN A 77 -16.20 20.86 -16.23
N GLU A 78 -16.26 19.80 -15.43
CA GLU A 78 -17.44 19.47 -14.64
C GLU A 78 -17.41 20.27 -13.33
N SER A 79 -18.49 20.99 -13.06
CA SER A 79 -18.75 21.53 -11.72
C SER A 79 -19.75 20.60 -11.03
N PRO A 80 -19.29 19.75 -10.07
CA PRO A 80 -20.19 18.86 -9.34
C PRO A 80 -21.34 19.62 -8.68
N ALA A 81 -21.07 20.83 -8.17
CA ALA A 81 -22.09 21.67 -7.53
C ALA A 81 -23.17 22.12 -8.52
N GLU A 82 -22.81 22.50 -9.74
CA GLU A 82 -23.77 22.89 -10.78
C GLU A 82 -24.60 21.70 -11.26
N ILE A 83 -23.95 20.54 -11.46
CA ILE A 83 -24.65 19.30 -11.87
C ILE A 83 -25.65 18.87 -10.81
N LEU A 84 -25.27 18.91 -9.52
CA LEU A 84 -26.15 18.55 -8.41
C LEU A 84 -27.26 19.57 -8.15
N ALA A 85 -27.12 20.82 -8.61
CA ALA A 85 -28.13 21.86 -8.50
C ALA A 85 -29.20 21.80 -9.62
N LEU A 86 -29.07 20.87 -10.57
CA LEU A 86 -30.08 20.68 -11.62
C LEU A 86 -31.43 20.25 -11.02
N PRO A 87 -32.56 20.76 -11.54
CA PRO A 87 -33.87 20.63 -10.90
C PRO A 87 -34.47 19.21 -10.99
N ASP A 88 -33.92 18.34 -11.85
CA ASP A 88 -34.42 17.00 -12.11
C ASP A 88 -33.27 15.97 -12.02
N HIS A 89 -33.51 14.87 -11.31
CA HIS A 89 -32.54 13.78 -11.17
C HIS A 89 -32.12 13.17 -12.53
N SER A 90 -33.02 13.16 -13.52
CA SER A 90 -32.68 12.76 -14.89
C SER A 90 -31.68 13.73 -15.55
N PHE A 91 -31.77 15.03 -15.26
CA PHE A 91 -30.81 16.02 -15.73
C PHE A 91 -29.46 15.88 -15.02
N VAL A 92 -29.46 15.60 -13.71
CA VAL A 92 -28.23 15.26 -12.96
C VAL A 92 -27.51 14.07 -13.61
N LYS A 93 -28.23 12.99 -13.89
CA LYS A 93 -27.67 11.81 -14.60
C LYS A 93 -27.11 12.18 -15.97
N MET A 94 -27.84 12.99 -16.74
CA MET A 94 -27.39 13.40 -18.07
C MET A 94 -26.14 14.28 -17.99
N GLY A 95 -26.02 15.15 -16.98
CA GLY A 95 -24.82 15.95 -16.73
C GLY A 95 -23.59 15.08 -16.47
N ILE A 96 -23.70 14.10 -15.57
CA ILE A 96 -22.64 13.12 -15.27
C ILE A 96 -22.27 12.31 -16.53
N ALA A 97 -23.27 11.84 -17.28
CA ALA A 97 -23.05 11.08 -18.50
C ALA A 97 -22.37 11.91 -19.60
N PHE A 98 -22.75 13.18 -19.75
CA PHE A 98 -22.15 14.10 -20.71
C PHE A 98 -20.68 14.37 -20.38
N GLY A 99 -20.37 14.63 -19.12
CA GLY A 99 -19.00 14.83 -18.67
C GLY A 99 -18.12 13.58 -18.82
N THR A 100 -18.69 12.39 -18.53
CA THR A 100 -18.07 11.10 -18.87
C THR A 100 -17.79 10.97 -20.37
N ALA A 101 -18.72 11.39 -21.23
CA ALA A 101 -18.53 11.38 -22.68
C ALA A 101 -17.44 12.39 -23.14
N GLN A 102 -17.32 13.55 -22.49
CA GLN A 102 -16.22 14.49 -22.74
C GLN A 102 -14.86 13.88 -22.38
N LYS A 103 -14.76 13.22 -21.22
CA LYS A 103 -13.57 12.47 -20.82
C LYS A 103 -13.21 11.40 -21.83
N ALA A 104 -14.20 10.58 -22.24
CA ALA A 104 -14.01 9.52 -23.22
C ALA A 104 -13.51 10.06 -24.57
N LEU A 105 -14.10 11.15 -25.07
CA LEU A 105 -13.66 11.79 -26.31
C LEU A 105 -12.22 12.33 -26.20
N CYS A 106 -11.86 12.92 -25.06
CA CYS A 106 -10.49 13.36 -24.80
C CYS A 106 -9.52 12.16 -24.84
N LEU A 107 -9.85 11.06 -24.17
CA LEU A 107 -9.01 9.87 -24.10
C LEU A 107 -8.82 9.23 -25.48
N LEU A 108 -9.88 9.14 -26.28
CA LEU A 108 -9.81 8.61 -27.66
C LEU A 108 -8.86 9.45 -28.51
N ARG A 109 -8.99 10.79 -28.47
CA ARG A 109 -8.09 11.70 -29.20
C ARG A 109 -6.65 11.58 -28.71
N CYS A 110 -6.46 11.57 -27.39
CA CYS A 110 -5.14 11.45 -26.79
C CYS A 110 -4.44 10.14 -27.19
N ARG A 111 -5.18 9.03 -27.21
CA ARG A 111 -4.65 7.73 -27.64
C ARG A 111 -4.31 7.73 -29.13
N ILE A 112 -5.13 8.32 -29.99
CA ILE A 112 -4.82 8.46 -31.42
C ILE A 112 -3.53 9.29 -31.62
N ASP A 113 -3.37 10.36 -30.84
CA ASP A 113 -2.19 11.23 -30.94
C ASP A 113 -0.91 10.54 -30.43
N LYS A 114 -1.02 9.72 -29.37
CA LYS A 114 0.13 9.07 -28.71
C LYS A 114 0.49 7.70 -29.28
N PHE A 115 -0.49 6.95 -29.77
CA PHE A 115 -0.33 5.60 -30.29
C PHE A 115 -0.75 5.55 -31.76
N THR A 116 0.22 5.81 -32.64
CA THR A 116 0.04 5.90 -34.09
C THR A 116 0.37 4.58 -34.79
N GLU A 117 0.26 4.51 -36.12
CA GLU A 117 0.78 3.35 -36.88
C GLU A 117 2.28 3.12 -36.64
N GLN A 118 3.05 4.19 -36.46
CA GLN A 118 4.47 4.12 -36.14
C GLN A 118 4.74 3.80 -34.68
N ARG A 119 3.72 3.85 -33.81
CA ARG A 119 3.82 3.47 -32.41
C ARG A 119 2.52 2.79 -31.95
N PRO A 120 2.28 1.54 -32.36
CA PRO A 120 1.00 0.89 -32.16
C PRO A 120 0.59 0.83 -30.68
N PRO A 121 -0.72 0.87 -30.37
CA PRO A 121 -1.18 0.60 -29.03
C PRO A 121 -0.87 -0.84 -28.62
N MET A 122 -0.81 -1.08 -27.32
CA MET A 122 -0.70 -2.44 -26.76
C MET A 122 -1.80 -3.35 -27.32
N SER A 123 -1.42 -4.58 -27.66
CA SER A 123 -2.29 -5.55 -28.33
C SER A 123 -2.49 -6.85 -27.54
N ASN A 124 -1.62 -7.11 -26.56
CA ASN A 124 -1.56 -8.33 -25.78
C ASN A 124 -1.45 -8.02 -24.28
N TYR A 125 -2.55 -8.22 -23.57
CA TYR A 125 -2.64 -7.97 -22.13
C TYR A 125 -1.78 -8.94 -21.31
N ASP A 126 -1.62 -10.20 -21.72
CA ASP A 126 -0.80 -11.19 -21.00
C ASP A 126 0.66 -10.72 -20.91
N VAL A 127 1.18 -10.10 -21.98
CA VAL A 127 2.52 -9.52 -21.96
C VAL A 127 2.59 -8.33 -21.00
N TYR A 128 1.56 -7.50 -20.95
CA TYR A 128 1.51 -6.41 -19.98
C TYR A 128 1.52 -6.91 -18.53
N GLU A 129 0.79 -7.98 -18.22
CA GLU A 129 0.83 -8.63 -16.90
C GLU A 129 2.22 -9.19 -16.57
N GLU A 130 2.89 -9.84 -17.53
CA GLU A 130 4.28 -10.29 -17.34
C GLU A 130 5.23 -9.13 -16.97
N PHE A 131 5.03 -7.94 -17.51
CA PHE A 131 5.81 -6.76 -17.15
C PHE A 131 5.44 -6.18 -15.78
N GLN A 132 4.15 -6.17 -15.42
CA GLN A 132 3.71 -5.81 -14.05
C GLN A 132 4.36 -6.74 -13.02
N ASP A 133 4.52 -8.01 -13.37
CA ASP A 133 5.20 -9.03 -12.57
C ASP A 133 6.73 -9.03 -12.69
N ARG A 134 7.30 -8.03 -13.37
CA ARG A 134 8.75 -7.84 -13.55
C ARG A 134 9.45 -9.02 -14.25
N LYS A 135 8.73 -9.83 -15.03
CA LYS A 135 9.25 -11.02 -15.71
C LYS A 135 10.45 -10.75 -16.65
N PRO A 136 10.60 -9.59 -17.32
CA PRO A 136 11.83 -9.27 -18.06
C PRO A 136 13.11 -9.37 -17.20
N TYR A 137 13.05 -8.99 -15.93
CA TYR A 137 14.19 -9.10 -15.00
C TYR A 137 14.55 -10.55 -14.68
N HIS A 138 13.57 -11.46 -14.71
CA HIS A 138 13.82 -12.90 -14.60
C HIS A 138 14.66 -13.43 -15.77
N TYR A 139 14.48 -12.93 -16.99
CA TYR A 139 15.36 -13.29 -18.11
C TYR A 139 16.72 -12.59 -18.02
N LEU A 140 16.72 -11.30 -17.67
CA LEU A 140 17.95 -10.52 -17.53
C LEU A 140 18.92 -11.13 -16.53
N GLN A 141 18.46 -11.68 -15.39
CA GLN A 141 19.39 -12.31 -14.43
C GLN A 141 20.23 -13.41 -15.08
N PHE A 142 19.63 -14.26 -15.91
CA PHE A 142 20.34 -15.34 -16.58
C PHE A 142 21.23 -14.81 -17.71
N CYS A 143 20.75 -13.85 -18.49
CA CYS A 143 21.53 -13.29 -19.60
C CYS A 143 22.78 -12.56 -19.08
N TYR A 144 22.67 -11.76 -18.02
CA TYR A 144 23.83 -11.15 -17.36
C TYR A 144 24.76 -12.17 -16.73
N TRP A 145 24.22 -13.19 -16.05
CA TRP A 145 25.03 -14.26 -15.48
C TRP A 145 25.88 -14.96 -16.53
N LYS A 146 25.30 -15.27 -17.70
CA LYS A 146 26.00 -15.94 -18.80
C LYS A 146 27.06 -15.05 -19.47
N LEU A 147 26.95 -13.74 -19.34
CA LEU A 147 27.97 -12.77 -19.77
C LEU A 147 29.05 -12.51 -18.71
N GLY A 148 28.95 -13.10 -17.52
CA GLY A 148 29.86 -12.86 -16.40
C GLY A 148 29.61 -11.54 -15.65
N ASP A 149 28.50 -10.87 -15.91
CA ASP A 149 28.11 -9.63 -15.22
C ASP A 149 27.31 -9.95 -13.95
N ILE A 150 28.01 -10.35 -12.90
CA ILE A 150 27.40 -10.72 -11.62
C ILE A 150 26.61 -9.58 -10.99
N LYS A 151 27.05 -8.32 -11.17
CA LYS A 151 26.39 -7.15 -10.58
C LYS A 151 24.97 -7.01 -11.15
N ASN A 152 24.83 -7.01 -12.47
CA ASN A 152 23.53 -6.88 -13.09
C ASN A 152 22.70 -8.17 -13.01
N ALA A 153 23.33 -9.35 -12.91
CA ALA A 153 22.62 -10.60 -12.63
C ALA A 153 21.92 -10.56 -11.27
N VAL A 154 22.65 -10.19 -10.20
CA VAL A 154 22.12 -10.04 -8.84
C VAL A 154 21.05 -8.96 -8.79
N LYS A 155 21.31 -7.78 -9.38
CA LYS A 155 20.33 -6.68 -9.44
C LYS A 155 19.03 -7.11 -10.11
N SER A 156 19.10 -7.83 -11.24
CA SER A 156 17.90 -8.30 -11.96
C SER A 156 17.15 -9.36 -11.16
N ALA A 157 17.86 -10.33 -10.58
CA ALA A 157 17.24 -11.38 -9.75
C ALA A 157 16.55 -10.78 -8.53
N PHE A 158 17.20 -9.84 -7.85
CA PHE A 158 16.62 -9.14 -6.71
C PHE A 158 15.38 -8.31 -7.11
N THR A 159 15.46 -7.57 -8.21
CA THR A 159 14.32 -6.81 -8.76
C THR A 159 13.10 -7.69 -9.04
N PHE A 160 13.31 -8.88 -9.59
CA PHE A 160 12.24 -9.86 -9.83
C PHE A 160 11.69 -10.45 -8.52
N LEU A 161 12.58 -10.79 -7.57
CA LEU A 161 12.19 -11.31 -6.26
C LEU A 161 11.30 -10.33 -5.48
N ILE A 162 11.56 -9.01 -5.56
CA ILE A 162 10.71 -8.01 -4.89
C ILE A 162 9.23 -8.10 -5.32
N ALA A 163 8.96 -8.34 -6.62
CA ALA A 163 7.59 -8.54 -7.09
C ALA A 163 7.03 -9.92 -6.70
N ARG A 164 7.90 -10.94 -6.61
CA ARG A 164 7.52 -12.33 -6.29
C ARG A 164 8.37 -12.90 -5.13
N PRO A 165 8.14 -12.48 -3.87
CA PRO A 165 9.00 -12.86 -2.74
C PRO A 165 9.06 -14.36 -2.42
N GLY A 166 8.12 -15.15 -2.92
CA GLY A 166 8.06 -16.61 -2.73
C GLY A 166 8.58 -17.44 -3.92
N ASP A 167 9.22 -16.82 -4.91
CA ASP A 167 9.76 -17.52 -6.08
C ASP A 167 11.00 -18.33 -5.71
N ILE A 168 10.82 -19.65 -5.55
CA ILE A 168 11.86 -20.58 -5.06
C ILE A 168 13.10 -20.57 -5.97
N ASP A 169 12.90 -20.50 -7.28
CA ASP A 169 13.99 -20.52 -8.26
C ASP A 169 14.86 -19.25 -8.14
N THR A 170 14.24 -18.08 -7.99
CA THR A 170 14.97 -16.82 -7.83
C THR A 170 15.70 -16.73 -6.49
N ILE A 171 15.09 -17.27 -5.42
CA ILE A 171 15.77 -17.39 -4.11
C ILE A 171 17.03 -18.25 -4.26
N ALA A 172 16.90 -19.44 -4.86
CA ALA A 172 18.02 -20.34 -5.09
C ALA A 172 19.11 -19.70 -5.98
N ASN A 173 18.72 -18.94 -7.01
CA ASN A 173 19.67 -18.21 -7.86
C ASN A 173 20.42 -17.13 -7.08
N LEU A 174 19.75 -16.38 -6.21
CA LEU A 174 20.40 -15.37 -5.37
C LEU A 174 21.35 -16.00 -4.35
N ASP A 175 20.98 -17.14 -3.76
CA ASP A 175 21.88 -17.94 -2.90
C ASP A 175 23.11 -18.39 -3.67
N PHE A 176 22.91 -18.94 -4.87
CA PHE A 176 23.99 -19.30 -5.76
C PHE A 176 24.90 -18.09 -6.09
N TYR A 177 24.34 -16.92 -6.43
CA TYR A 177 25.13 -15.72 -6.73
C TYR A 177 25.94 -15.22 -5.54
N ARG A 178 25.42 -15.35 -4.30
CA ARG A 178 26.14 -14.96 -3.07
C ARG A 178 27.43 -15.74 -2.86
N GLU A 179 27.51 -16.97 -3.37
CA GLU A 179 28.69 -17.84 -3.27
C GLU A 179 29.73 -17.55 -4.36
N GLN A 180 29.40 -16.75 -5.37
CA GLN A 180 30.29 -16.51 -6.51
C GLN A 180 31.35 -15.45 -6.19
N LYS A 181 32.53 -15.62 -6.80
CA LYS A 181 33.60 -14.62 -6.75
C LYS A 181 33.13 -13.32 -7.41
N GLY A 182 33.30 -12.21 -6.69
CA GLY A 182 32.92 -10.87 -7.16
C GLY A 182 31.52 -10.44 -6.74
N PHE A 183 30.80 -11.25 -5.96
CA PHE A 183 29.57 -10.83 -5.31
C PHE A 183 29.83 -9.69 -4.31
N ASP A 184 28.90 -8.72 -4.27
CA ASP A 184 28.85 -7.69 -3.25
C ASP A 184 27.38 -7.49 -2.83
N LYS A 185 27.14 -7.36 -1.53
CA LYS A 185 25.79 -7.17 -0.97
C LYS A 185 25.12 -5.90 -1.52
N SER A 186 25.90 -4.88 -1.87
CA SER A 186 25.42 -3.64 -2.50
C SER A 186 24.80 -3.84 -3.89
N PHE A 187 24.92 -5.03 -4.50
CA PHE A 187 24.26 -5.34 -5.77
C PHE A 187 22.77 -5.71 -5.60
N MET A 188 22.34 -6.05 -4.37
CA MET A 188 20.95 -6.37 -4.04
C MET A 188 20.11 -5.09 -3.93
N ILE A 189 19.87 -4.45 -5.08
CA ILE A 189 19.10 -3.23 -5.21
C ILE A 189 17.96 -3.49 -6.18
N ASP A 190 16.74 -3.10 -5.81
CA ASP A 190 15.61 -3.11 -6.72
C ASP A 190 15.77 -2.02 -7.78
N ALA A 191 15.85 -2.42 -9.05
CA ALA A 191 15.95 -1.50 -10.18
C ALA A 191 14.70 -0.62 -10.34
N LEU A 192 13.57 -1.06 -9.78
CA LEU A 192 12.27 -0.38 -9.83
C LEU A 192 11.85 0.16 -8.45
N GLN A 193 12.80 0.34 -7.52
CA GLN A 193 12.51 0.91 -6.20
C GLN A 193 11.84 2.27 -6.34
N MET A 194 10.66 2.42 -5.73
CA MET A 194 9.93 3.69 -5.75
C MET A 194 10.48 4.66 -4.69
N ASP A 195 10.32 5.96 -4.93
CA ASP A 195 10.84 7.00 -4.04
C ASP A 195 10.28 6.90 -2.61
N TYR A 196 8.99 6.57 -2.47
CA TYR A 196 8.38 6.39 -1.15
C TYR A 196 9.05 5.24 -0.40
N GLU A 197 9.35 4.11 -1.05
CA GLU A 197 10.02 2.99 -0.39
C GLU A 197 11.42 3.40 0.11
N ARG A 198 12.17 4.11 -0.73
CA ARG A 198 13.51 4.61 -0.38
C ARG A 198 13.46 5.53 0.84
N TYR A 199 12.51 6.46 0.87
CA TYR A 199 12.36 7.38 2.00
C TYR A 199 11.82 6.68 3.25
N TYR A 200 10.85 5.76 3.11
CA TYR A 200 10.34 4.96 4.22
C TYR A 200 11.45 4.17 4.91
N MET A 201 12.26 3.43 4.14
CA MET A 201 13.39 2.67 4.68
C MET A 201 14.43 3.57 5.35
N SER A 202 14.70 4.74 4.78
CA SER A 202 15.63 5.67 5.39
C SER A 202 15.06 6.33 6.65
N ALA A 203 13.75 6.48 6.76
CA ALA A 203 13.07 7.04 7.92
C ALA A 203 13.02 6.03 9.07
N THR A 204 12.76 4.74 8.78
CA THR A 204 12.84 3.67 9.77
C THR A 204 14.25 3.50 10.31
N GLN A 205 15.28 3.59 9.46
CA GLN A 205 16.67 3.59 9.94
C GLN A 205 16.97 4.81 10.83
N ALA A 206 16.51 6.00 10.44
CA ALA A 206 16.70 7.20 11.26
C ALA A 206 15.98 7.13 12.61
N TYR A 207 14.81 6.47 12.66
CA TYR A 207 14.11 6.15 13.91
C TYR A 207 14.94 5.23 14.80
N GLU A 208 15.53 4.17 14.25
CA GLU A 208 16.40 3.24 14.98
C GLU A 208 17.67 3.91 15.50
N ASP A 209 18.26 4.81 14.70
CA ASP A 209 19.48 5.55 15.03
C ASP A 209 19.23 6.72 16.01
N GLY A 210 17.96 7.05 16.29
CA GLY A 210 17.58 8.21 17.10
C GLY A 210 17.80 9.55 16.41
N ASP A 211 17.99 9.57 15.08
CA ASP A 211 18.03 10.79 14.27
C ASP A 211 16.60 11.28 14.00
N TRP A 212 16.01 11.90 15.02
CA TRP A 212 14.60 12.30 15.01
C TRP A 212 14.28 13.33 13.91
N LEU A 213 15.24 14.21 13.58
CA LEU A 213 15.05 15.22 12.53
C LEU A 213 14.90 14.55 11.17
N LYS A 214 15.86 13.68 10.82
CA LYS A 214 15.81 12.93 9.57
C LYS A 214 14.63 11.95 9.53
N CYS A 215 14.28 11.36 10.66
CA CYS A 215 13.09 10.51 10.77
C CYS A 215 11.83 11.25 10.31
N VAL A 216 11.56 12.45 10.85
CA VAL A 216 10.37 13.21 10.44
C VAL A 216 10.46 13.64 8.98
N GLU A 217 11.59 14.22 8.56
CA GLU A 217 11.77 14.70 7.18
C GLU A 217 11.54 13.58 6.16
N HIS A 218 12.13 12.40 6.38
CA HIS A 218 12.03 11.30 5.43
C HIS A 218 10.65 10.62 5.46
N PHE A 219 9.98 10.52 6.61
CA PHE A 219 8.59 10.04 6.62
C PHE A 219 7.65 11.02 5.89
N ASP A 220 7.84 12.33 6.03
CA ASP A 220 7.05 13.33 5.30
C ASP A 220 7.30 13.24 3.77
N LEU A 221 8.56 13.11 3.35
CA LEU A 221 8.91 12.89 1.93
C LEU A 221 8.32 11.58 1.40
N SER A 222 8.39 10.52 2.19
CA SER A 222 7.85 9.21 1.86
C SER A 222 6.32 9.25 1.70
N LEU A 223 5.60 9.85 2.65
CA LEU A 223 4.13 9.92 2.62
C LEU A 223 3.64 10.74 1.42
N ASN A 224 4.33 11.85 1.10
CA ASN A 224 4.04 12.66 -0.07
C ASN A 224 4.30 11.90 -1.38
N ALA A 225 5.39 11.15 -1.48
CA ALA A 225 5.67 10.29 -2.63
C ALA A 225 4.66 9.15 -2.73
N PHE A 226 4.25 8.57 -1.60
CA PHE A 226 3.26 7.50 -1.55
C PHE A 226 1.91 7.93 -2.14
N PHE A 227 1.37 9.08 -1.72
CA PHE A 227 0.07 9.55 -2.26
C PHE A 227 0.14 9.90 -3.75
N LYS A 228 1.30 10.30 -4.27
CA LYS A 228 1.51 10.47 -5.72
C LYS A 228 1.43 9.13 -6.45
N GLU A 229 2.10 8.10 -5.94
CA GLU A 229 2.04 6.75 -6.51
C GLU A 229 0.67 6.09 -6.34
N GLU A 230 -0.03 6.33 -5.23
CA GLU A 230 -1.41 5.87 -5.01
C GLU A 230 -2.36 6.46 -6.04
N LYS A 231 -2.27 7.78 -6.27
CA LYS A 231 -3.03 8.47 -7.31
C LYS A 231 -2.71 7.92 -8.70
N LYS A 232 -1.43 7.71 -9.01
CA LYS A 232 -0.99 7.14 -10.29
C LYS A 232 -1.52 5.72 -10.48
N CYS A 233 -1.41 4.86 -9.46
CA CYS A 233 -1.96 3.51 -9.46
C CYS A 233 -3.47 3.52 -9.75
N ARG A 234 -4.22 4.38 -9.06
CA ARG A 234 -5.67 4.49 -9.24
C ARG A 234 -6.07 4.98 -10.63
N MET A 235 -5.34 5.93 -11.20
CA MET A 235 -5.53 6.33 -12.59
C MET A 235 -5.20 5.20 -13.55
N MET A 236 -4.30 4.29 -13.18
CA MET A 236 -3.95 3.16 -14.03
C MET A 236 -5.02 2.05 -14.11
N CYS A 237 -6.07 2.10 -13.28
CA CYS A 237 -7.11 1.08 -13.20
C CYS A 237 -8.26 1.19 -14.22
N GLU A 238 -8.33 2.25 -15.04
CA GLU A 238 -9.48 2.53 -15.91
C GLU A 238 -9.72 1.47 -17.02
N ASP A 239 -8.74 0.60 -17.29
CA ASP A 239 -8.82 -0.52 -18.22
C ASP A 239 -8.90 -1.89 -17.53
N TYR A 240 -9.03 -1.94 -16.21
CA TYR A 240 -9.27 -3.17 -15.46
C TYR A 240 -10.75 -3.57 -15.50
N LEU A 241 -11.19 -4.08 -16.66
CA LEU A 241 -12.59 -4.34 -16.99
C LEU A 241 -12.94 -5.83 -16.90
N ASP A 242 -14.08 -6.16 -16.29
CA ASP A 242 -14.64 -7.50 -16.31
C ASP A 242 -15.50 -7.71 -17.57
N TRP A 243 -14.89 -8.35 -18.57
CA TRP A 243 -15.55 -8.68 -19.84
C TRP A 243 -16.47 -9.90 -19.74
N GLY A 244 -16.45 -10.65 -18.63
CA GLY A 244 -17.29 -11.83 -18.43
C GLY A 244 -18.78 -11.49 -18.49
N THR A 245 -19.17 -10.31 -17.97
CA THR A 245 -20.57 -9.85 -18.01
C THR A 245 -21.05 -9.37 -19.37
N MET A 246 -20.18 -9.34 -20.39
CA MET A 246 -20.57 -9.08 -21.78
C MET A 246 -20.81 -10.37 -22.58
N GLN A 247 -20.63 -11.54 -21.97
CA GLN A 247 -20.85 -12.83 -22.61
C GLN A 247 -22.34 -13.21 -22.52
N GLY A 248 -23.11 -12.93 -23.58
CA GLY A 248 -24.53 -13.28 -23.69
C GLY A 248 -25.25 -12.47 -24.77
N ASP A 249 -26.42 -12.95 -25.20
CA ASP A 249 -27.26 -12.20 -26.15
C ASP A 249 -27.95 -11.05 -25.40
N ASN A 250 -27.50 -9.81 -25.65
CA ASN A 250 -28.11 -8.55 -25.18
C ASN A 250 -28.18 -8.34 -23.64
N PRO A 251 -27.03 -8.12 -22.96
CA PRO A 251 -27.03 -7.84 -21.52
C PRO A 251 -27.63 -6.46 -21.19
N GLU A 252 -28.33 -6.35 -20.06
CA GLU A 252 -28.93 -5.10 -19.58
C GLU A 252 -27.85 -4.08 -19.16
N MET A 253 -28.06 -2.81 -19.54
CA MET A 253 -27.07 -1.73 -19.32
C MET A 253 -26.62 -1.60 -17.86
N SER A 254 -27.56 -1.64 -16.91
CA SER A 254 -27.26 -1.48 -15.49
C SER A 254 -26.38 -2.63 -14.97
N ILE A 255 -26.57 -3.85 -15.47
CA ILE A 255 -25.77 -5.01 -15.07
C ILE A 255 -24.32 -4.83 -15.54
N VAL A 256 -24.15 -4.44 -16.81
CA VAL A 256 -22.82 -4.20 -17.41
C VAL A 256 -22.11 -3.04 -16.71
N MET A 257 -22.79 -1.93 -16.49
CA MET A 257 -22.21 -0.76 -15.81
C MET A 257 -21.78 -1.06 -14.38
N THR A 258 -22.62 -1.78 -13.62
CA THR A 258 -22.26 -2.19 -12.25
C THR A 258 -21.04 -3.10 -12.24
N SER A 259 -20.96 -4.08 -13.15
CA SER A 259 -19.82 -4.98 -13.26
C SER A 259 -18.51 -4.23 -13.57
N ILE A 260 -18.52 -3.41 -14.64
CA ILE A 260 -17.37 -2.62 -15.07
C ILE A 260 -16.91 -1.67 -13.95
N TYR A 261 -17.84 -0.91 -13.37
CA TYR A 261 -17.52 0.07 -12.33
C TYR A 261 -16.93 -0.62 -11.10
N THR A 262 -17.49 -1.76 -10.70
CA THR A 262 -16.98 -2.53 -9.56
C THR A 262 -15.58 -3.08 -9.84
N SER A 263 -15.30 -3.58 -11.04
CA SER A 263 -13.97 -4.08 -11.43
C SER A 263 -12.91 -2.98 -11.33
N VAL A 264 -13.19 -1.80 -11.91
CA VAL A 264 -12.29 -0.64 -11.83
C VAL A 264 -12.11 -0.19 -10.37
N LEU A 265 -13.19 -0.16 -9.59
CA LEU A 265 -13.14 0.26 -8.19
C LEU A 265 -12.36 -0.72 -7.30
N ARG A 266 -12.45 -2.03 -7.54
CA ARG A 266 -11.63 -3.05 -6.88
C ARG A 266 -10.15 -2.84 -7.17
N CYS A 267 -9.78 -2.58 -8.43
CA CYS A 267 -8.39 -2.23 -8.75
C CYS A 267 -7.94 -0.97 -7.98
N LYS A 268 -8.76 0.10 -7.99
CA LYS A 268 -8.44 1.37 -7.33
C LYS A 268 -8.27 1.23 -5.81
N THR A 269 -9.13 0.44 -5.16
CA THR A 269 -9.06 0.21 -3.70
C THR A 269 -7.93 -0.72 -3.30
N ASN A 270 -7.46 -1.58 -4.22
CA ASN A 270 -6.30 -2.45 -4.01
C ASN A 270 -4.94 -1.74 -4.15
N CYS A 271 -4.89 -0.49 -4.62
CA CYS A 271 -3.64 0.26 -4.80
C CYS A 271 -2.81 0.40 -3.51
N ILE A 272 -3.46 0.64 -2.36
CA ILE A 272 -2.78 0.71 -1.07
C ILE A 272 -2.09 -0.62 -0.76
N GLU A 273 -2.78 -1.72 -1.04
CA GLU A 273 -2.27 -3.06 -0.80
C GLU A 273 -1.09 -3.41 -1.70
N VAL A 274 -1.16 -3.05 -2.98
CA VAL A 274 -0.04 -3.19 -3.92
C VAL A 274 1.18 -2.37 -3.47
N LEU A 275 0.95 -1.13 -3.05
CA LEU A 275 2.01 -0.19 -2.62
C LEU A 275 2.48 -0.42 -1.18
N SER A 276 1.84 -1.30 -0.40
CA SER A 276 2.23 -1.61 0.98
C SER A 276 3.51 -2.44 1.11
N LYS A 277 4.09 -2.87 -0.01
CA LYS A 277 5.33 -3.62 -0.05
C LYS A 277 6.50 -2.64 -0.03
N VAL A 278 7.40 -2.80 0.94
CA VAL A 278 8.67 -2.08 1.03
C VAL A 278 9.79 -3.12 0.99
N ASN A 279 10.66 -3.03 -0.01
CA ASN A 279 11.75 -4.00 -0.20
C ASN A 279 11.25 -5.46 -0.24
N GLY A 280 10.10 -5.68 -0.89
CA GLY A 280 9.48 -7.01 -1.05
C GLY A 280 8.69 -7.52 0.16
N HIS A 281 8.73 -6.81 1.28
CA HIS A 281 7.99 -7.16 2.49
C HIS A 281 6.73 -6.33 2.61
N LYS A 282 5.59 -7.00 2.80
CA LYS A 282 4.31 -6.32 3.04
C LYS A 282 4.30 -5.70 4.44
N ILE A 283 4.10 -4.38 4.52
CA ILE A 283 3.91 -3.66 5.77
C ILE A 283 2.41 -3.62 6.10
N LYS A 284 2.02 -4.21 7.23
CA LYS A 284 0.63 -4.21 7.69
C LYS A 284 0.20 -2.78 8.06
N ASN A 285 -1.05 -2.43 7.75
CA ASN A 285 -1.63 -1.13 8.03
C ASN A 285 -0.72 0.01 7.55
N PHE A 286 -0.18 -0.12 6.33
CA PHE A 286 0.95 0.68 5.85
C PHE A 286 0.80 2.19 6.09
N LEU A 287 -0.35 2.77 5.76
CA LEU A 287 -0.62 4.19 6.03
C LEU A 287 -0.61 4.53 7.53
N SER A 288 -1.20 3.70 8.38
CA SER A 288 -1.14 3.88 9.84
C SER A 288 0.31 3.85 10.34
N SER A 289 1.13 2.95 9.79
CA SER A 289 2.52 2.77 10.23
C SER A 289 3.37 4.04 10.12
N TYR A 290 3.12 4.91 9.14
CA TYR A 290 3.78 6.23 9.05
C TYR A 290 3.57 7.03 10.33
N PHE A 291 2.34 7.08 10.80
CA PHE A 291 1.95 7.87 11.95
C PHE A 291 2.35 7.23 13.28
N GLU A 292 2.45 5.90 13.32
CA GLU A 292 3.02 5.13 14.43
C GLU A 292 4.50 5.48 14.64
N TYR A 293 5.29 5.70 13.58
CA TYR A 293 6.65 6.19 13.72
C TYR A 293 6.74 7.70 13.94
N LEU A 294 5.98 8.48 13.16
CA LEU A 294 6.04 9.94 13.18
C LEU A 294 5.73 10.52 14.56
N HIS A 295 4.76 9.98 15.30
CA HIS A 295 4.42 10.53 16.61
C HIS A 295 5.61 10.45 17.59
N VAL A 296 6.41 9.39 17.52
CA VAL A 296 7.60 9.21 18.36
C VAL A 296 8.70 10.19 17.94
N CYS A 297 8.98 10.30 16.64
CA CYS A 297 10.00 11.21 16.14
C CYS A 297 9.65 12.67 16.43
N GLN A 298 8.39 13.06 16.22
CA GLN A 298 7.87 14.39 16.54
C GLN A 298 7.93 14.67 18.05
N PHE A 299 7.56 13.71 18.89
CA PHE A 299 7.63 13.86 20.34
C PHE A 299 9.06 14.12 20.84
N ASN A 300 10.05 13.38 20.32
CA ASN A 300 11.46 13.57 20.67
C ASN A 300 12.03 14.92 20.19
N LEU A 301 11.42 15.53 19.17
CA LEU A 301 11.69 16.90 18.73
C LEU A 301 10.88 17.98 19.47
N GLN A 302 10.15 17.61 20.53
CA GLN A 302 9.25 18.50 21.28
C GLN A 302 8.09 19.07 20.43
N ARG A 303 7.74 18.40 19.34
CA ARG A 303 6.61 18.76 18.45
C ARG A 303 5.32 18.08 18.91
N GLY A 304 4.88 18.39 20.14
CA GLY A 304 3.77 17.70 20.80
C GLY A 304 2.42 17.78 20.07
N ARG A 305 2.12 18.91 19.44
CA ARG A 305 0.92 19.07 18.58
C ARG A 305 0.94 18.09 17.41
N ASP A 306 2.07 17.98 16.73
CA ASP A 306 2.22 17.12 15.56
C ASP A 306 2.15 15.65 15.98
N ALA A 307 2.76 15.30 17.12
CA ALA A 307 2.67 13.96 17.69
C ALA A 307 1.22 13.56 18.00
N ALA A 308 0.43 14.44 18.63
CA ALA A 308 -0.98 14.21 18.90
C ALA A 308 -1.82 14.06 17.62
N GLN A 309 -1.56 14.87 16.58
CA GLN A 309 -2.21 14.71 15.27
C GLN A 309 -1.82 13.40 14.59
N SER A 310 -0.56 12.99 14.64
CA SER A 310 -0.12 11.68 14.14
C SER A 310 -0.85 10.54 14.85
N VAL A 311 -1.02 10.63 16.18
CA VAL A 311 -1.82 9.65 16.92
C VAL A 311 -3.27 9.59 16.43
N ALA A 312 -3.89 10.75 16.21
CA ALA A 312 -5.26 10.81 15.67
C ALA A 312 -5.35 10.23 14.24
N ASN A 313 -4.37 10.51 13.37
CA ASN A 313 -4.28 9.94 12.04
C ASN A 313 -4.19 8.41 12.08
N SER A 314 -3.30 7.88 12.92
CA SER A 314 -3.14 6.43 13.06
C SER A 314 -4.42 5.77 13.58
N LEU A 315 -5.08 6.33 14.59
CA LEU A 315 -6.32 5.79 15.12
C LEU A 315 -7.49 5.89 14.15
N LEU A 316 -7.53 6.88 13.26
CA LEU A 316 -8.53 6.91 12.19
C LEU A 316 -8.33 5.75 11.20
N LEU A 317 -7.08 5.46 10.85
CA LEU A 317 -6.71 4.42 9.88
C LEU A 317 -6.75 3.01 10.48
N ASP A 318 -6.47 2.87 11.77
CA ASP A 318 -6.54 1.62 12.54
C ASP A 318 -7.13 1.89 13.93
N LYS A 319 -8.47 1.98 13.99
CA LYS A 319 -9.22 2.24 15.23
C LYS A 319 -8.91 1.26 16.36
N LYS A 320 -8.41 0.06 16.04
CA LYS A 320 -8.11 -1.00 17.00
C LYS A 320 -6.64 -1.04 17.42
N ASN A 321 -5.81 -0.10 16.96
CA ASN A 321 -4.41 -0.04 17.36
C ASN A 321 -4.29 0.31 18.84
N ILE A 322 -3.95 -0.71 19.63
CA ILE A 322 -3.84 -0.65 21.08
C ILE A 322 -2.71 0.26 21.53
N VAL A 323 -1.57 0.19 20.84
CA VAL A 323 -0.40 1.01 21.17
C VAL A 323 -0.76 2.48 21.00
N MET A 324 -1.45 2.80 19.90
CA MET A 324 -1.85 4.17 19.60
C MET A 324 -2.93 4.70 20.52
N ARG A 325 -3.85 3.86 21.02
CA ARG A 325 -4.80 4.26 22.07
C ARG A 325 -4.09 4.65 23.36
N ARG A 326 -3.05 3.91 23.76
CA ARG A 326 -2.24 4.27 24.93
C ARG A 326 -1.45 5.54 24.70
N ASN A 327 -0.87 5.71 23.52
CA ASN A 327 -0.16 6.93 23.16
C ASN A 327 -1.09 8.15 23.17
N ARG A 328 -2.33 8.00 22.69
CA ARG A 328 -3.35 9.06 22.80
C ARG A 328 -3.62 9.42 24.25
N LEU A 329 -3.84 8.44 25.14
CA LEU A 329 -4.04 8.70 26.57
C LEU A 329 -2.82 9.38 27.20
N PHE A 330 -1.61 8.93 26.86
CA PHE A 330 -0.36 9.53 27.33
C PHE A 330 -0.28 11.01 26.95
N TYR A 331 -0.48 11.34 25.67
CA TYR A 331 -0.45 12.74 25.21
C TYR A 331 -1.62 13.57 25.76
N ALA A 332 -2.80 12.97 25.94
CA ALA A 332 -3.96 13.66 26.50
C ALA A 332 -3.69 14.08 27.96
N ASN A 333 -3.07 13.21 28.76
CA ASN A 333 -2.66 13.52 30.12
C ASN A 333 -1.49 14.52 30.17
N GLN A 334 -0.57 14.46 29.21
CA GLN A 334 0.59 15.34 29.15
C GLN A 334 0.22 16.78 28.76
N TYR A 335 -0.71 16.93 27.81
CA TYR A 335 -1.04 18.23 27.21
C TYR A 335 -2.36 18.83 27.67
N GLU A 336 -3.29 18.00 28.15
CA GLU A 336 -4.64 18.39 28.63
C GLU A 336 -5.42 19.22 27.59
N LYS A 337 -5.25 18.90 26.30
CA LYS A 337 -5.85 19.59 25.16
C LYS A 337 -6.40 18.60 24.14
N GLU A 338 -7.70 18.35 24.24
CA GLU A 338 -8.41 17.41 23.37
C GLU A 338 -8.40 17.86 21.90
N GLU A 339 -8.36 19.18 21.65
CA GLU A 339 -8.29 19.76 20.30
C GLU A 339 -7.01 19.44 19.53
N LEU A 340 -5.98 18.88 20.18
CA LEU A 340 -4.76 18.43 19.50
C LEU A 340 -4.95 17.11 18.74
N PHE A 341 -5.97 16.32 19.09
CA PHE A 341 -6.24 15.01 18.51
C PHE A 341 -7.19 15.12 17.31
N GLN A 342 -6.79 15.90 16.32
CA GLN A 342 -7.53 16.05 15.07
C GLN A 342 -6.71 15.47 13.92
N PRO A 343 -7.23 14.46 13.19
CA PRO A 343 -6.56 13.95 12.01
C PRO A 343 -6.31 15.07 10.98
N SER A 344 -5.26 14.94 10.19
CA SER A 344 -4.97 15.89 9.11
C SER A 344 -5.99 15.76 7.97
N GLU A 345 -6.22 16.87 7.26
CA GLU A 345 -7.25 16.93 6.20
C GLU A 345 -7.02 15.89 5.11
N ASP A 346 -5.77 15.70 4.67
CA ASP A 346 -5.42 14.71 3.63
C ASP A 346 -5.81 13.27 4.05
N ILE A 347 -5.67 12.95 5.35
CA ILE A 347 -6.01 11.64 5.90
C ILE A 347 -7.52 11.50 6.10
N LEU A 348 -8.22 12.58 6.46
CA LEU A 348 -9.68 12.62 6.49
C LEU A 348 -10.28 12.40 5.09
N GLU A 349 -9.77 13.10 4.08
CA GLU A 349 -10.24 12.96 2.69
C GLU A 349 -10.01 11.53 2.19
N PHE A 350 -8.80 11.00 2.39
CA PHE A 350 -8.47 9.63 2.05
C PHE A 350 -9.42 8.63 2.72
N TYR A 351 -9.59 8.73 4.04
CA TYR A 351 -10.40 7.78 4.82
C TYR A 351 -11.88 7.82 4.40
N LYS A 352 -12.44 9.02 4.20
CA LYS A 352 -13.82 9.19 3.71
C LYS A 352 -14.02 8.48 2.38
N ARG A 353 -13.13 8.72 1.40
CA ARG A 353 -13.17 8.04 0.10
C ARG A 353 -13.09 6.53 0.28
N PHE A 354 -12.10 6.05 1.01
CA PHE A 354 -11.87 4.63 1.21
C PHE A 354 -13.08 3.90 1.81
N VAL A 355 -13.68 4.45 2.87
CA VAL A 355 -14.86 3.84 3.53
C VAL A 355 -16.08 3.80 2.59
N VAL A 356 -16.33 4.87 1.85
CA VAL A 356 -17.46 4.93 0.91
C VAL A 356 -17.28 3.94 -0.24
N GLU A 357 -16.08 3.86 -0.81
CA GLU A 357 -15.76 2.90 -1.89
C GLU A 357 -15.90 1.44 -1.41
N GLN A 358 -15.38 1.13 -0.22
CA GLN A 358 -15.52 -0.21 0.38
C GLN A 358 -16.97 -0.59 0.67
N ARG A 359 -17.80 0.38 1.08
CA ARG A 359 -19.24 0.16 1.30
C ARG A 359 -19.94 -0.24 0.01
N PHE A 360 -19.60 0.39 -1.12
CA PHE A 360 -20.14 0.03 -2.43
C PHE A 360 -19.69 -1.37 -2.86
N ILE A 361 -18.38 -1.67 -2.78
CA ILE A 361 -17.84 -2.99 -3.13
C ILE A 361 -18.51 -4.08 -2.29
N LYS A 362 -18.63 -3.87 -0.97
CA LYS A 362 -19.27 -4.81 -0.06
C LYS A 362 -20.71 -5.11 -0.45
N PHE A 363 -21.48 -4.10 -0.84
CA PHE A 363 -22.85 -4.31 -1.33
C PHE A 363 -22.86 -5.22 -2.56
N VAL A 364 -21.98 -4.98 -3.53
CA VAL A 364 -21.89 -5.82 -4.74
C VAL A 364 -21.47 -7.24 -4.38
N ASP A 365 -20.43 -7.41 -3.56
CA ASP A 365 -19.91 -8.72 -3.15
C ASP A 365 -20.95 -9.56 -2.38
N ASP A 366 -21.71 -8.92 -1.48
CA ASP A 366 -22.69 -9.61 -0.64
C ASP A 366 -23.99 -9.93 -1.39
N ARG A 367 -24.36 -9.15 -2.44
CA ARG A 367 -25.68 -9.23 -3.09
C ARG A 367 -25.66 -9.82 -4.50
N PHE A 368 -24.57 -9.68 -5.24
CA PHE A 368 -24.44 -10.19 -6.61
C PHE A 368 -23.71 -11.54 -6.67
N ARG A 369 -23.55 -12.22 -5.53
CA ARG A 369 -22.89 -13.52 -5.43
C ARG A 369 -23.82 -14.65 -5.87
N TYR A 370 -23.59 -15.18 -7.07
CA TYR A 370 -24.27 -16.37 -7.55
C TYR A 370 -23.65 -17.63 -6.92
N VAL A 371 -24.45 -18.38 -6.16
CA VAL A 371 -24.08 -19.71 -5.64
C VAL A 371 -25.06 -20.71 -6.22
N ASP A 372 -24.55 -21.71 -6.95
CA ASP A 372 -25.36 -22.74 -7.62
C ASP A 372 -26.46 -22.19 -8.54
N GLY A 373 -26.19 -21.06 -9.19
CA GLY A 373 -27.14 -20.38 -10.09
C GLY A 373 -28.25 -19.60 -9.38
N VAL A 374 -28.15 -19.44 -8.06
CA VAL A 374 -29.14 -18.73 -7.24
C VAL A 374 -28.52 -17.49 -6.60
N LEU A 375 -29.27 -16.39 -6.61
CA LEU A 375 -28.91 -15.16 -5.91
C LEU A 375 -29.27 -15.25 -4.42
N PRO A 376 -28.60 -14.49 -3.54
CA PRO A 376 -29.00 -14.36 -2.15
C PRO A 376 -30.46 -13.88 -2.04
N THR A 377 -31.16 -14.33 -1.00
CA THR A 377 -32.54 -13.88 -0.74
C THR A 377 -32.58 -12.36 -0.58
N GLU A 378 -33.57 -11.73 -1.21
CA GLU A 378 -33.80 -10.28 -1.11
C GLU A 378 -33.98 -9.84 0.36
N GLN A 379 -33.34 -8.74 0.71
CA GLN A 379 -33.40 -8.12 2.03
C GLN A 379 -33.96 -6.70 1.94
N ALA A 380 -34.59 -6.22 3.00
CA ALA A 380 -35.09 -4.83 3.05
C ALA A 380 -33.97 -3.79 2.83
N ASP A 381 -32.74 -4.13 3.20
CA ASP A 381 -31.56 -3.29 3.04
C ASP A 381 -31.14 -3.11 1.57
N ASP A 382 -31.59 -3.96 0.65
CA ASP A 382 -31.24 -3.90 -0.78
C ASP A 382 -31.82 -2.65 -1.47
N ARG A 383 -32.81 -2.03 -0.82
CA ARG A 383 -33.55 -0.87 -1.33
C ARG A 383 -33.25 0.42 -0.58
N LYS A 384 -32.35 0.38 0.41
CA LYS A 384 -31.97 1.57 1.19
C LYS A 384 -31.11 2.52 0.35
N PRO A 385 -31.22 3.84 0.55
CA PRO A 385 -30.31 4.80 -0.08
C PRO A 385 -28.86 4.52 0.28
N PHE A 386 -27.95 4.73 -0.69
CA PHE A 386 -26.52 4.62 -0.43
C PHE A 386 -26.07 5.73 0.53
N SER A 387 -25.60 5.35 1.71
CA SER A 387 -25.07 6.30 2.68
C SER A 387 -23.63 6.67 2.31
N VAL A 388 -23.32 7.98 2.33
CA VAL A 388 -21.96 8.53 2.22
C VAL A 388 -21.43 9.03 3.57
N GLU A 389 -22.20 8.83 4.65
CA GLU A 389 -21.78 9.24 5.99
C GLU A 389 -20.65 8.32 6.47
N VAL A 390 -19.62 8.94 7.04
CA VAL A 390 -18.42 8.27 7.55
C VAL A 390 -18.22 8.74 8.99
N GLU A 391 -18.06 7.77 9.89
CA GLU A 391 -17.75 8.03 11.29
C GLU A 391 -16.27 8.40 11.43
N LEU A 392 -16.02 9.65 11.80
CA LEU A 392 -14.68 10.24 11.94
C LEU A 392 -14.26 10.42 13.41
N THR A 393 -15.22 10.34 14.33
CA THR A 393 -14.97 10.55 15.75
C THR A 393 -14.32 9.33 16.35
N ASP A 394 -13.37 9.58 17.26
CA ASP A 394 -12.87 8.60 18.20
C ASP A 394 -13.81 8.56 19.41
N ASP A 395 -14.71 7.58 19.42
CA ASP A 395 -15.73 7.36 20.45
C ASP A 395 -15.24 6.43 21.58
N PHE A 396 -13.96 6.04 21.55
CA PHE A 396 -13.39 5.13 22.53
C PHE A 396 -13.28 5.78 23.91
N ASP A 397 -13.81 5.11 24.95
CA ASP A 397 -13.66 5.56 26.33
C ASP A 397 -12.24 5.24 26.86
N TYR A 398 -11.37 6.24 26.81
CA TYR A 398 -9.99 6.15 27.27
C TYR A 398 -9.86 5.87 28.79
N ASN A 399 -10.92 6.07 29.58
CA ASN A 399 -10.89 5.70 30.99
C ASN A 399 -10.78 4.18 31.18
N LEU A 400 -11.27 3.38 30.23
CA LEU A 400 -11.22 1.91 30.29
C LEU A 400 -9.80 1.36 30.33
N ILE A 401 -8.82 2.10 29.78
CA ILE A 401 -7.43 1.65 29.66
C ILE A 401 -6.49 2.26 30.71
N THR A 402 -7.03 3.05 31.64
CA THR A 402 -6.27 3.59 32.78
C THR A 402 -5.97 2.55 33.86
N GLN A 403 -6.75 1.47 33.89
CA GLN A 403 -6.66 0.43 34.91
C GLN A 403 -5.69 -0.68 34.51
N ASN A 404 -4.97 -1.23 35.48
CA ASN A 404 -4.15 -2.44 35.30
C ASN A 404 -5.03 -3.64 34.93
N ILE A 405 -4.58 -4.44 33.97
CA ILE A 405 -5.26 -5.65 33.49
C ILE A 405 -5.06 -6.79 34.49
N LEU A 406 -3.86 -6.85 35.07
CA LEU A 406 -3.47 -7.84 36.06
C LEU A 406 -3.41 -7.18 37.44
N SER A 407 -3.96 -7.88 38.44
CA SER A 407 -3.69 -7.61 39.83
C SER A 407 -2.30 -8.12 40.23
N LYS A 408 -1.74 -7.59 41.32
CA LYS A 408 -0.45 -8.07 41.87
C LYS A 408 -0.45 -9.58 42.15
N LYS A 409 -1.59 -10.14 42.59
CA LYS A 409 -1.74 -11.57 42.85
C LYS A 409 -1.68 -12.39 41.56
N GLU A 410 -2.35 -11.93 40.51
CA GLU A 410 -2.35 -12.59 39.20
C GLU A 410 -0.97 -12.54 38.55
N CYS A 411 -0.26 -11.41 38.62
CA CYS A 411 1.13 -11.33 38.15
C CYS A 411 2.02 -12.36 38.86
N LYS A 412 1.91 -12.49 40.19
CA LYS A 412 2.70 -13.48 40.93
C LYS A 412 2.41 -14.92 40.48
N ILE A 413 1.14 -15.24 40.22
CA ILE A 413 0.75 -16.56 39.69
C ILE A 413 1.35 -16.75 38.29
N LEU A 414 1.14 -15.80 37.38
CA LEU A 414 1.63 -15.88 36.00
C LEU A 414 3.15 -15.93 35.92
N HIS A 415 3.85 -15.14 36.73
CA HIS A 415 5.31 -15.13 36.81
C HIS A 415 5.86 -16.48 37.28
N THR A 416 5.27 -17.05 38.33
CA THR A 416 5.66 -18.39 38.80
C THR A 416 5.40 -19.44 37.73
N SER A 417 4.25 -19.37 37.06
CA SER A 417 3.90 -20.26 35.95
C SER A 417 4.87 -20.13 34.77
N ALA A 418 5.26 -18.92 34.38
CA ALA A 418 6.18 -18.65 33.27
C ALA A 418 7.59 -19.23 33.49
N GLN A 419 8.00 -19.41 34.76
CA GLN A 419 9.29 -20.00 35.12
C GLN A 419 9.29 -21.53 35.06
N LEU A 420 8.11 -22.17 34.99
CA LEU A 420 8.00 -23.63 34.90
C LEU A 420 8.17 -24.06 33.44
N SER A 421 9.11 -24.96 33.18
CA SER A 421 9.51 -25.41 31.83
C SER A 421 8.53 -26.35 31.11
N PHE A 422 7.36 -26.61 31.71
CA PHE A 422 6.27 -27.41 31.13
C PHE A 422 5.09 -26.49 30.83
N ASP A 423 4.31 -26.80 29.79
CA ASP A 423 3.18 -26.01 29.25
C ASP A 423 2.35 -25.32 30.34
N ALA A 424 2.80 -24.14 30.75
CA ALA A 424 2.30 -23.45 31.94
C ALA A 424 0.85 -22.98 31.75
N SER A 425 0.45 -22.85 30.48
CA SER A 425 -0.88 -22.43 30.05
C SER A 425 -1.97 -23.44 30.42
N SER A 426 -1.65 -24.75 30.46
CA SER A 426 -2.62 -25.81 30.74
C SER A 426 -3.12 -25.81 32.18
N PHE A 427 -2.38 -25.19 33.11
CA PHE A 427 -2.71 -25.14 34.54
C PHE A 427 -3.50 -23.90 34.95
N ILE A 428 -3.57 -22.88 34.10
CA ILE A 428 -4.27 -21.62 34.37
C ILE A 428 -5.25 -21.18 33.26
N PRO A 429 -5.93 -22.09 32.53
CA PRO A 429 -6.72 -21.72 31.36
C PRO A 429 -7.85 -20.73 31.69
N HIS A 430 -8.45 -20.86 32.88
CA HIS A 430 -9.49 -19.93 33.34
C HIS A 430 -8.97 -18.50 33.52
N LEU A 431 -7.75 -18.34 34.08
CA LEU A 431 -7.15 -17.02 34.26
C LEU A 431 -6.80 -16.38 32.91
N LEU A 432 -6.30 -17.18 31.95
CA LEU A 432 -6.00 -16.70 30.60
C LEU A 432 -7.28 -16.21 29.88
N ASP A 433 -8.38 -16.93 30.03
CA ASP A 433 -9.69 -16.54 29.48
C ASP A 433 -10.22 -15.25 30.14
N GLU A 434 -10.14 -15.14 31.47
CA GLU A 434 -10.49 -13.89 32.18
C GLU A 434 -9.68 -12.70 31.70
N ILE A 435 -8.36 -12.87 31.51
CA ILE A 435 -7.49 -11.79 31.00
C ILE A 435 -7.90 -11.42 29.57
N SER A 436 -8.17 -12.40 28.72
CA SER A 436 -8.66 -12.18 27.36
C SER A 436 -9.98 -11.40 27.34
N ILE A 437 -10.91 -11.72 28.24
CA ILE A 437 -12.18 -11.00 28.43
C ILE A 437 -11.89 -9.55 28.86
N ARG A 438 -11.00 -9.32 29.84
CA ARG A 438 -10.64 -7.96 30.29
C ARG A 438 -10.01 -7.13 29.17
N ILE A 439 -9.11 -7.72 28.37
CA ILE A 439 -8.53 -7.06 27.20
C ILE A 439 -9.62 -6.72 26.20
N THR A 440 -10.53 -7.66 25.90
CA THR A 440 -11.64 -7.44 24.96
C THR A 440 -12.55 -6.31 25.44
N GLN A 441 -12.92 -6.30 26.71
CA GLN A 441 -13.77 -5.27 27.30
C GLN A 441 -13.11 -3.89 27.31
N ARG A 442 -11.79 -3.82 27.55
CA ARG A 442 -11.07 -2.55 27.67
C ARG A 442 -10.58 -2.01 26.34
N TYR A 443 -10.17 -2.86 25.42
CA TYR A 443 -9.53 -2.47 24.15
C TYR A 443 -10.37 -2.83 22.92
N GLY A 444 -11.57 -3.40 23.07
CA GLY A 444 -12.46 -3.71 21.95
C GLY A 444 -11.87 -4.68 20.91
N SER A 445 -10.78 -5.36 21.27
CA SER A 445 -10.03 -6.27 20.42
C SER A 445 -9.98 -7.61 21.10
N LYS A 446 -10.43 -8.67 20.41
CA LYS A 446 -10.46 -10.02 20.96
C LYS A 446 -9.07 -10.65 20.82
N PRO A 447 -8.30 -10.82 21.90
CA PRO A 447 -6.96 -11.36 21.81
C PRO A 447 -7.00 -12.90 21.79
N MET A 448 -6.03 -13.52 21.14
CA MET A 448 -5.77 -14.96 21.21
C MET A 448 -4.50 -15.19 22.01
N PHE A 449 -4.59 -15.99 23.07
CA PHE A 449 -3.41 -16.36 23.85
C PHE A 449 -2.36 -17.00 22.94
N HIS A 450 -1.12 -16.54 23.05
CA HIS A 450 0.00 -17.04 22.25
C HIS A 450 1.01 -17.75 23.14
N SER A 451 1.53 -17.07 24.16
CA SER A 451 2.57 -17.62 25.01
C SER A 451 2.62 -16.95 26.39
N LEU A 452 3.23 -17.64 27.35
CA LEU A 452 3.61 -17.13 28.67
C LEU A 452 5.04 -17.59 28.92
N THR A 453 6.00 -16.69 28.80
CA THR A 453 7.43 -17.03 28.81
C THR A 453 8.26 -16.01 29.59
N CYS A 454 9.43 -16.45 30.05
CA CYS A 454 10.47 -15.60 30.60
C CYS A 454 11.70 -15.67 29.70
N GLN A 455 12.16 -14.52 29.21
CA GLN A 455 13.32 -14.43 28.31
C GLN A 455 14.34 -13.45 28.87
N THR A 456 15.62 -13.78 28.75
CA THR A 456 16.73 -12.91 29.19
C THR A 456 17.13 -11.90 28.11
N GLU A 457 16.97 -12.26 26.84
CA GLU A 457 17.26 -11.41 25.69
C GLU A 457 15.96 -10.78 25.14
N SER A 458 16.11 -9.68 24.41
CA SER A 458 14.98 -9.03 23.75
C SER A 458 14.51 -9.87 22.56
N GLU A 459 13.33 -10.48 22.67
CA GLU A 459 12.75 -11.33 21.64
C GLU A 459 11.43 -10.74 21.12
N LYS A 460 11.11 -11.02 19.86
CA LYS A 460 9.83 -10.64 19.25
C LYS A 460 8.73 -11.60 19.71
N SER A 461 7.51 -11.11 19.87
CA SER A 461 6.36 -11.86 20.38
C SER A 461 5.96 -13.11 19.57
N GLY A 462 6.33 -13.17 18.29
CA GLY A 462 5.90 -14.23 17.36
C GLY A 462 4.55 -13.99 16.69
N CYS A 463 3.82 -12.91 17.02
CA CYS A 463 2.52 -12.60 16.41
C CYS A 463 2.67 -11.92 15.04
N GLU A 464 2.00 -12.45 14.01
CA GLU A 464 2.04 -11.88 12.65
C GLU A 464 1.28 -10.55 12.53
N ARG A 465 0.19 -10.40 13.29
CA ARG A 465 -0.79 -9.30 13.14
C ARG A 465 -0.64 -8.22 14.21
N GLY A 466 0.23 -8.41 15.19
CA GLY A 466 0.40 -7.54 16.36
C GLY A 466 0.16 -8.32 17.65
N ALA A 467 0.83 -7.88 18.71
CA ALA A 467 0.79 -8.53 20.01
C ALA A 467 0.36 -7.58 21.13
N PHE A 468 -0.37 -8.14 22.08
CA PHE A 468 -0.64 -7.57 23.38
C PHE A 468 0.28 -8.25 24.40
N VAL A 469 1.45 -7.65 24.62
CA VAL A 469 2.45 -8.17 25.55
C VAL A 469 2.27 -7.50 26.91
N ILE A 470 2.01 -8.29 27.96
CA ILE A 470 1.85 -7.77 29.32
C ILE A 470 2.95 -8.35 30.21
N SER A 471 3.75 -7.48 30.82
CA SER A 471 4.75 -7.89 31.79
C SER A 471 4.07 -8.50 33.02
N VAL A 472 4.64 -9.62 33.46
CA VAL A 472 4.28 -10.30 34.70
C VAL A 472 5.42 -10.22 35.73
N ASP A 473 6.51 -9.52 35.41
CA ASP A 473 7.58 -9.19 36.36
C ASP A 473 7.00 -8.45 37.58
N GLU A 474 7.50 -8.72 38.79
CA GLU A 474 6.96 -8.08 39.99
C GLU A 474 7.06 -6.54 39.97
N GLU A 475 8.16 -6.00 39.42
CA GLU A 475 8.41 -4.55 39.34
C GLU A 475 7.61 -3.84 38.26
N ARG A 476 7.22 -4.57 37.20
CA ARG A 476 6.52 -4.04 36.03
C ARG A 476 5.15 -4.70 35.82
N CYS A 477 4.57 -5.27 36.89
CA CYS A 477 3.34 -6.03 36.81
C CYS A 477 2.23 -5.26 36.07
N SER A 478 1.64 -5.93 35.07
CA SER A 478 0.61 -5.38 34.19
C SER A 478 1.07 -4.30 33.20
N ALA A 479 2.36 -3.96 33.15
CA ALA A 479 2.87 -3.03 32.16
C ALA A 479 2.79 -3.66 30.76
N ILE A 480 2.13 -2.98 29.83
CA ILE A 480 2.10 -3.43 28.43
C ILE A 480 3.42 -3.05 27.77
N LEU A 481 4.11 -4.05 27.23
CA LEU A 481 5.41 -3.96 26.60
C LEU A 481 5.25 -3.82 25.07
N SER A 482 6.36 -3.48 24.40
CA SER A 482 6.46 -3.54 22.94
C SER A 482 6.43 -4.99 22.42
N ASP A 483 6.25 -5.13 21.11
CA ASP A 483 6.29 -6.43 20.43
C ASP A 483 7.65 -7.14 20.56
N ILE A 484 8.71 -6.37 20.83
CA ILE A 484 10.04 -6.85 21.23
C ILE A 484 10.20 -6.56 22.72
N PHE A 485 10.46 -7.59 23.54
CA PHE A 485 10.52 -7.44 24.99
C PHE A 485 11.51 -8.41 25.65
N ASN A 486 11.86 -8.14 26.89
CA ASN A 486 12.62 -9.02 27.76
C ASN A 486 11.94 -9.14 29.14
N GLY A 487 12.35 -10.13 29.92
CA GLY A 487 11.73 -10.48 31.19
C GLY A 487 10.58 -11.48 31.03
N CYS A 488 9.73 -11.58 32.04
CA CYS A 488 8.56 -12.46 32.01
C CYS A 488 7.33 -11.70 31.50
N ALA A 489 6.68 -12.25 30.48
CA ALA A 489 5.45 -11.67 29.93
C ALA A 489 4.45 -12.71 29.46
N ILE A 490 3.18 -12.32 29.47
CA ILE A 490 2.11 -13.00 28.76
C ILE A 490 1.88 -12.30 27.42
N VAL A 491 1.80 -13.08 26.35
CA VAL A 491 1.62 -12.61 24.98
C VAL A 491 0.27 -13.08 24.46
N PHE A 492 -0.50 -12.14 23.92
CA PHE A 492 -1.65 -12.45 23.09
C PHE A 492 -1.50 -11.88 21.69
N CYS A 493 -1.81 -12.65 20.65
CA CYS A 493 -1.90 -12.15 19.28
C CYS A 493 -3.29 -11.55 19.01
N ILE A 494 -3.35 -10.53 18.15
CA ILE A 494 -4.58 -9.79 17.80
C ILE A 494 -5.00 -10.05 16.36
#